data_AF-A0A087SWC4-F1
#
_entry.id   AF-A0A087SWC4-F1
#
_cell.length_a   1.000
_cell.length_b   1.000
_cell.length_c   1.000
_cell.angle_alpha   90.00
_cell.angle_beta   90.00
_cell.angle_gamma   90.00
#
_symmetry.space_group_name_H-M   'P 1'
#
loop_
_entity.id
_entity.type
_entity.pdbx_description
1 polymer ?
#
loop_
_entity_poly.entity_id
_entity_poly.type
_entity_poly.pdbx_seq_one_letter_code
_entity_poly.pdbx_strand_id
1 'polypeptide(L)'
;MSSILISFDPEIHSFGDSRYAVSSTEMKISIVLVLCGLTLALAASRSKRAAYDLPDGAELLVGGVRTTFVCSTDGYYADIDNNCQIFHVCHTVVHPDGTSEMLQWSFLCGNQTVFNQFSFTCAYPEDSVPCGSARDFFYLNANIGAGPNVPFHNEQDVARAAAVTPGRAAQAIFRPVAQPQARPPPRPFRG
;
A
#
# COMPACT_ATOMS: atom_id res chain seq x y z
N MET A 1 -59.91 -33.60 7.33
CA MET A 1 -60.01 -33.22 8.76
C MET A 1 -59.47 -31.79 8.83
N SER A 2 -60.19 -30.72 9.15
CA SER A 2 -61.53 -30.54 9.72
C SER A 2 -62.16 -29.25 9.21
N SER A 3 -63.44 -29.13 9.51
CA SER A 3 -64.53 -28.37 8.90
C SER A 3 -64.50 -26.84 8.97
N ILE A 4 -65.28 -26.30 8.03
CA ILE A 4 -65.94 -24.98 7.98
C ILE A 4 -66.70 -24.68 9.28
N LEU A 5 -66.65 -23.43 9.76
CA LEU A 5 -67.83 -22.71 10.26
C LEU A 5 -67.76 -21.22 9.89
N ILE A 6 -68.89 -20.72 9.40
CA ILE A 6 -69.18 -19.36 8.92
C ILE A 6 -69.61 -18.51 10.12
N SER A 7 -69.18 -17.24 10.18
CA SER A 7 -70.07 -16.19 10.71
C SER A 7 -69.77 -14.87 10.01
N PHE A 8 -70.81 -14.35 9.36
CA PHE A 8 -70.92 -12.95 8.94
C PHE A 8 -71.24 -12.10 10.19
N ASP A 9 -70.56 -10.97 10.37
CA ASP A 9 -71.24 -9.71 10.63
C ASP A 9 -70.36 -8.52 10.18
N PRO A 10 -70.96 -7.44 9.65
CA PRO A 10 -70.28 -6.35 8.98
C PRO A 10 -70.14 -5.14 9.90
N GLU A 11 -68.93 -4.58 10.02
CA GLU A 11 -68.81 -3.21 10.50
C GLU A 11 -67.79 -2.42 9.70
N ILE A 12 -68.36 -1.49 8.96
CA ILE A 12 -67.79 -0.35 8.28
C ILE A 12 -66.72 0.30 9.16
N HIS A 13 -65.56 0.63 8.58
CA HIS A 13 -64.92 1.92 8.83
C HIS A 13 -63.99 2.27 7.67
N SER A 14 -64.55 3.09 6.79
CA SER A 14 -63.93 4.20 6.07
C SER A 14 -62.39 4.15 5.97
N PHE A 15 -61.89 3.71 4.82
CA PHE A 15 -60.56 4.05 4.35
C PHE A 15 -60.58 5.54 3.95
N GLY A 16 -60.50 6.41 4.96
CA GLY A 16 -60.34 7.84 4.78
C GLY A 16 -58.94 8.11 4.26
N ASP A 17 -58.85 8.78 3.12
CA ASP A 17 -57.69 9.50 2.61
C ASP A 17 -57.08 10.36 3.74
N SER A 18 -56.14 9.80 4.49
CA SER A 18 -55.28 10.59 5.35
C SER A 18 -54.20 11.20 4.45
N ARG A 19 -54.59 12.27 3.76
CA ARG A 19 -53.63 13.26 3.24
C ARG A 19 -52.77 13.67 4.42
N TYR A 20 -51.56 13.14 4.49
CA TYR A 20 -50.51 13.57 5.40
C TYR A 20 -50.25 15.06 5.12
N ALA A 21 -50.98 15.93 5.81
CA ALA A 21 -50.67 17.35 5.89
C ALA A 21 -49.42 17.48 6.77
N VAL A 22 -48.25 17.17 6.20
CA VAL A 22 -46.96 17.47 6.82
C VAL A 22 -46.89 18.98 6.95
N SER A 23 -46.90 19.48 8.20
CA SER A 23 -46.78 20.91 8.47
C SER A 23 -45.54 21.48 7.79
N SER A 24 -45.60 22.72 7.29
CA SER A 24 -44.46 23.40 6.64
C SER A 24 -43.18 23.32 7.49
N THR A 25 -43.34 23.31 8.82
CA THR A 25 -42.25 23.17 9.79
C THR A 25 -41.63 21.77 9.79
N GLU A 26 -42.44 20.71 9.75
CA GLU A 26 -42.01 19.31 9.71
C GLU A 26 -41.28 18.97 8.39
N MET A 27 -41.77 19.51 7.27
CA MET A 27 -41.13 19.36 5.96
C MET A 27 -39.77 20.06 5.92
N LYS A 28 -39.64 21.25 6.52
CA LYS A 28 -38.36 21.96 6.64
C LYS A 28 -37.38 21.22 7.54
N ILE A 29 -37.85 20.66 8.67
CA ILE A 29 -37.02 19.88 9.59
C ILE A 29 -36.47 18.64 8.91
N SER A 30 -37.31 17.90 8.18
CA SER A 30 -36.88 16.70 7.45
C SER A 30 -35.87 17.02 6.35
N ILE A 31 -36.07 18.10 5.59
CA ILE A 31 -35.12 18.54 4.57
C ILE A 31 -33.78 18.94 5.20
N VAL A 32 -33.79 19.67 6.31
CA VAL A 32 -32.56 20.05 7.02
C VAL A 32 -31.83 18.83 7.57
N LEU A 33 -32.55 17.85 8.13
CA LEU A 33 -31.94 16.62 8.64
C LEU A 33 -31.35 15.76 7.53
N VAL A 34 -32.03 15.64 6.38
CA VAL A 34 -31.51 14.90 5.21
C VAL A 34 -30.30 15.62 4.62
N LEU A 35 -30.34 16.95 4.49
CA LEU A 35 -29.21 17.74 4.00
C LEU A 35 -28.01 17.67 4.96
N CYS A 36 -28.24 17.79 6.27
CA CYS A 36 -27.18 17.61 7.28
C CYS A 36 -26.62 16.18 7.28
N GLY A 37 -27.47 15.17 7.16
CA GLY A 37 -27.04 13.78 7.06
C GLY A 37 -26.19 13.53 5.80
N LEU A 38 -26.58 14.11 4.67
CA LEU A 38 -25.85 14.01 3.40
C LEU A 38 -24.52 14.76 3.45
N THR A 39 -24.45 15.94 4.08
CA THR A 39 -23.19 16.67 4.26
C THR A 39 -22.25 15.96 5.23
N LEU A 40 -22.76 15.33 6.29
CA LEU A 40 -21.97 14.51 7.21
C LEU A 40 -21.40 13.25 6.53
N ALA A 41 -22.18 12.57 5.68
CA ALA A 41 -21.71 11.40 4.95
C ALA A 41 -20.61 11.72 3.91
N LEU A 42 -20.65 12.91 3.29
CA LEU A 42 -19.62 13.38 2.37
C LEU A 42 -18.36 13.90 3.08
N ALA A 43 -18.43 14.16 4.39
CA ALA A 43 -17.30 14.59 5.21
C ALA A 43 -16.49 13.41 5.80
N ALA A 44 -16.75 12.17 5.37
CA ALA A 44 -15.90 11.02 5.69
C ALA A 44 -14.43 11.40 5.39
N SER A 45 -13.61 11.38 6.43
CA SER A 45 -12.26 11.93 6.44
C SER A 45 -11.44 11.36 5.29
N ARG A 46 -11.22 12.17 4.26
CA ARG A 46 -10.19 11.88 3.26
C ARG A 46 -8.86 12.08 3.97
N SER A 47 -8.29 11.03 4.55
CA SER A 47 -6.93 11.08 5.10
C SER A 47 -6.03 11.75 4.06
N LYS A 48 -5.39 12.85 4.46
CA LYS A 48 -4.45 13.56 3.60
C LYS A 48 -3.29 12.62 3.34
N ARG A 49 -3.35 11.92 2.21
CA ARG A 49 -2.31 11.01 1.77
C ARG A 49 -1.11 11.87 1.36
N ALA A 50 0.05 11.69 2.00
CA ALA A 50 1.33 12.29 1.55
C ALA A 50 1.89 11.56 0.29
N ALA A 51 1.01 10.96 -0.50
CA ALA A 51 1.39 10.28 -1.73
C ALA A 51 1.79 11.31 -2.78
N TYR A 52 2.97 11.13 -3.36
CA TYR A 52 3.56 12.00 -4.37
C TYR A 52 3.80 13.45 -3.92
N ASP A 53 3.95 13.69 -2.61
CA ASP A 53 4.49 14.95 -2.09
C ASP A 53 6.01 14.98 -2.30
N LEU A 54 6.42 15.26 -3.54
CA LEU A 54 7.82 15.28 -3.99
C LEU A 54 8.42 16.69 -3.86
N PRO A 55 9.76 16.81 -3.80
CA PRO A 55 10.41 18.13 -3.79
C PRO A 55 10.04 18.98 -5.01
N ASP A 56 10.00 20.29 -4.85
CA ASP A 56 9.74 21.24 -5.93
C ASP A 56 10.66 20.99 -7.14
N GLY A 57 10.06 20.83 -8.32
CA GLY A 57 10.79 20.59 -9.56
C GLY A 57 11.20 19.13 -9.79
N ALA A 58 10.70 18.18 -9.02
CA ALA A 58 10.89 16.75 -9.28
C ALA A 58 10.48 16.35 -10.71
N GLU A 59 9.43 16.96 -11.26
CA GLU A 59 8.95 16.71 -12.63
C GLU A 59 9.96 17.08 -13.70
N LEU A 60 10.91 17.99 -13.41
CA LEU A 60 12.01 18.30 -14.33
C LEU A 60 13.01 17.14 -14.42
N LEU A 61 13.13 16.34 -13.36
CA LEU A 61 14.07 15.23 -13.27
C LEU A 61 13.47 13.92 -13.78
N VAL A 62 12.22 13.63 -13.41
CA VAL A 62 11.55 12.35 -13.72
C VAL A 62 10.47 12.47 -14.80
N GLY A 63 10.22 13.67 -15.30
CA GLY A 63 9.15 13.94 -16.26
C GLY A 63 7.77 13.92 -15.60
N GLY A 64 6.75 13.59 -16.39
CA GLY A 64 5.37 13.54 -15.91
C GLY A 64 5.15 12.38 -14.94
N VAL A 65 4.89 12.71 -13.66
CA VAL A 65 4.65 11.72 -12.61
C VAL A 65 3.25 11.10 -12.72
N ARG A 66 3.19 9.77 -12.73
CA ARG A 66 1.95 8.98 -12.68
C ARG A 66 1.59 8.67 -11.24
N THR A 67 0.40 9.06 -10.80
CA THR A 67 -0.05 8.92 -9.40
C THR A 67 -0.92 7.69 -9.16
N THR A 68 -0.56 6.56 -9.78
CA THR A 68 -1.36 5.33 -9.82
C THR A 68 -1.04 4.33 -8.69
N PHE A 69 0.10 4.48 -8.02
CA PHE A 69 0.50 3.55 -6.97
C PHE A 69 -0.35 3.69 -5.70
N VAL A 70 -0.67 2.55 -5.10
CA VAL A 70 -1.41 2.46 -3.83
C VAL A 70 -0.75 1.43 -2.93
N CYS A 71 -0.34 1.86 -1.73
CA CYS A 71 0.10 0.94 -0.67
C CYS A 71 -0.96 -0.11 -0.33
N SER A 72 -0.58 -1.39 -0.39
CA SER A 72 -1.40 -2.51 0.08
C SER A 72 -0.95 -3.05 1.45
N THR A 73 0.36 -3.02 1.70
CA THR A 73 1.03 -3.64 2.84
C THR A 73 2.25 -2.83 3.20
N ASP A 74 2.76 -2.98 4.42
CA ASP A 74 3.98 -2.33 4.87
C ASP A 74 5.18 -2.72 4.00
N GLY A 75 6.10 -1.78 3.79
CA GLY A 75 7.33 -2.01 3.04
C GLY A 75 7.70 -0.90 2.06
N TYR A 76 8.66 -1.21 1.20
CA TYR A 76 9.24 -0.35 0.19
C TYR A 76 8.91 -0.89 -1.20
N TYR A 77 8.40 -0.02 -2.06
CA TYR A 77 7.85 -0.42 -3.36
C TYR A 77 8.40 0.45 -4.48
N ALA A 78 8.98 -0.18 -5.49
CA ALA A 78 9.37 0.46 -6.73
C ALA A 78 8.13 0.93 -7.49
N ASP A 79 8.11 2.19 -7.93
CA ASP A 79 7.03 2.68 -8.79
C ASP A 79 7.32 2.36 -10.25
N ILE A 80 6.76 1.23 -10.71
CA ILE A 80 6.95 0.73 -12.07
C ILE A 80 6.35 1.68 -13.11
N ASP A 81 5.26 2.38 -12.77
CA ASP A 81 4.59 3.32 -13.67
C ASP A 81 5.40 4.61 -13.87
N ASN A 82 6.35 4.88 -12.97
CA ASN A 82 7.33 5.97 -13.04
C ASN A 82 8.77 5.47 -13.26
N ASN A 83 8.93 4.38 -14.02
CA ASN A 83 10.24 3.82 -14.41
C ASN A 83 11.18 3.53 -13.22
N CYS A 84 10.63 3.26 -12.04
CA CYS A 84 11.35 3.03 -10.79
C CYS A 84 12.27 4.20 -10.37
N GLN A 85 12.09 5.39 -10.95
CA GLN A 85 12.78 6.61 -10.51
C GLN A 85 12.14 7.17 -9.24
N ILE A 86 10.88 6.79 -8.99
CA ILE A 86 10.17 7.02 -7.74
C ILE A 86 10.01 5.68 -7.01
N PHE A 87 10.05 5.71 -5.69
CA PHE A 87 9.65 4.60 -4.84
C PHE A 87 8.76 5.07 -3.69
N HIS A 88 8.03 4.15 -3.11
CA HIS A 88 7.11 4.42 -2.03
C HIS A 88 7.50 3.66 -0.77
N VAL A 89 7.31 4.31 0.38
CA VAL A 89 7.35 3.66 1.69
C VAL A 89 5.93 3.61 2.23
N CYS A 90 5.49 2.43 2.57
CA CYS A 90 4.17 2.14 3.12
C CYS A 90 4.32 1.69 4.57
N HIS A 91 3.51 2.26 5.47
CA HIS A 91 3.51 1.87 6.87
C HIS A 91 2.11 1.97 7.46
N THR A 92 1.69 0.92 8.15
CA THR A 92 0.43 0.90 8.88
C THR A 92 0.64 1.45 10.28
N VAL A 93 -0.03 2.56 10.59
CA VAL A 93 -0.09 3.14 11.93
C VAL A 93 -1.38 2.71 12.61
N VAL A 94 -1.27 2.20 13.83
CA VAL A 94 -2.42 1.88 14.67
C VAL A 94 -2.59 2.99 15.70
N HIS A 95 -3.76 3.62 15.68
CA HIS A 95 -4.11 4.70 16.59
C HIS A 95 -4.55 4.16 17.96
N PRO A 96 -4.55 5.02 19.01
CA PRO A 96 -5.02 4.64 20.34
C PRO A 96 -6.48 4.17 20.40
N ASP A 97 -7.32 4.58 19.42
CA ASP A 97 -8.72 4.17 19.31
C ASP A 97 -8.90 2.79 18.63
N GLY A 98 -7.81 2.12 18.25
CA GLY A 98 -7.80 0.83 17.58
C GLY A 98 -8.01 0.89 16.07
N THR A 99 -8.17 2.09 15.49
CA THR A 99 -8.21 2.25 14.04
C THR A 99 -6.81 2.13 13.45
N SER A 100 -6.71 1.54 12.25
CA SER A 100 -5.45 1.48 11.50
C SER A 100 -5.51 2.37 10.27
N GLU A 101 -4.45 3.15 10.03
CA GLU A 101 -4.28 3.92 8.81
C GLU A 101 -3.03 3.45 8.05
N MET A 102 -3.12 3.38 6.73
CA MET A 102 -1.98 3.11 5.85
C MET A 102 -1.38 4.44 5.39
N LEU A 103 -0.19 4.76 5.88
CA LEU A 103 0.59 5.92 5.44
C LEU A 103 1.42 5.56 4.21
N GLN A 104 1.51 6.51 3.29
CA GLN A 104 2.32 6.41 2.07
C GLN A 104 3.20 7.65 1.96
N TRP A 105 4.50 7.44 1.81
CA TRP A 105 5.46 8.47 1.43
C TRP A 105 6.09 8.11 0.08
N SER A 106 6.43 9.11 -0.71
CA SER A 106 7.01 8.93 -2.04
C SER A 106 8.34 9.65 -2.12
N PHE A 107 9.32 9.00 -2.72
CA PHE A 107 10.69 9.47 -2.77
C PHE A 107 11.24 9.31 -4.19
N LEU A 108 12.14 10.21 -4.56
CA LEU A 108 12.79 10.22 -5.86
C LEU A 108 14.24 9.76 -5.71
N CYS A 109 14.68 8.85 -6.57
CA CYS A 109 16.08 8.44 -6.67
C CYS A 109 16.89 9.52 -7.41
N GLY A 110 17.96 10.02 -6.77
CA GLY A 110 18.84 11.04 -7.35
C GLY A 110 19.85 10.47 -8.35
N ASN A 111 20.60 11.37 -9.02
CA ASN A 111 21.76 11.02 -9.85
C ASN A 111 21.49 9.95 -10.94
N GLN A 112 20.32 9.99 -11.58
CA GLN A 112 19.91 9.04 -12.63
C GLN A 112 19.88 7.57 -12.17
N THR A 113 19.73 7.34 -10.88
CA THR A 113 19.56 6.00 -10.31
C THR A 113 18.08 5.58 -10.32
N VAL A 114 17.85 4.28 -10.18
CA VAL A 114 16.51 3.69 -10.06
C VAL A 114 16.44 2.89 -8.77
N PHE A 115 15.24 2.79 -8.20
CA PHE A 115 15.01 2.00 -7.00
C PHE A 115 15.14 0.51 -7.32
N ASN A 116 16.15 -0.12 -6.74
CA ASN A 116 16.36 -1.55 -6.83
C ASN A 116 15.51 -2.24 -5.77
N GLN A 117 14.39 -2.83 -6.23
CA GLN A 117 13.47 -3.52 -5.34
C GLN A 117 14.09 -4.70 -4.59
N PHE A 118 15.12 -5.35 -5.16
CA PHE A 118 15.82 -6.43 -4.47
C PHE A 118 16.60 -5.89 -3.28
N SER A 119 17.38 -4.82 -3.43
CA SER A 119 18.23 -4.31 -2.34
C SER A 119 17.56 -3.24 -1.47
N PHE A 120 16.37 -2.78 -1.82
CA PHE A 120 15.67 -1.65 -1.20
C PHE A 120 16.47 -0.34 -1.21
N THR A 121 17.26 -0.11 -2.25
CA THR A 121 18.13 1.07 -2.38
C THR A 121 18.06 1.64 -3.80
N CYS A 122 18.32 2.94 -3.95
CA CYS A 122 18.60 3.50 -5.27
C CYS A 122 19.97 3.00 -5.77
N ALA A 123 20.01 2.47 -6.99
CA ALA A 123 21.22 1.96 -7.64
C ALA A 123 21.21 2.33 -9.12
N TYR A 124 22.38 2.28 -9.77
CA TYR A 124 22.43 2.45 -11.21
C TYR A 124 21.63 1.34 -11.92
N PRO A 125 20.98 1.62 -13.06
CA PRO A 125 20.17 0.63 -13.78
C PRO A 125 20.90 -0.68 -14.12
N GLU A 126 22.20 -0.63 -14.36
CA GLU A 126 23.05 -1.80 -14.62
C GLU A 126 23.25 -2.69 -13.39
N ASP A 127 23.18 -2.13 -12.18
CA ASP A 127 23.36 -2.83 -10.91
C ASP A 127 22.02 -3.15 -10.21
N SER A 128 20.89 -2.77 -10.82
CA SER A 128 19.56 -2.99 -10.27
C SER A 128 18.84 -4.16 -10.94
N VAL A 129 17.84 -4.72 -10.26
CA VAL A 129 16.88 -5.58 -10.96
C VAL A 129 16.08 -4.72 -11.94
N PRO A 130 15.83 -5.19 -13.18
CA PRO A 130 15.09 -4.40 -14.16
C PRO A 130 13.74 -3.92 -13.62
N CYS A 131 13.41 -2.65 -13.84
CA CYS A 131 12.21 -2.04 -13.28
C CYS A 131 10.92 -2.83 -13.59
N GLY A 132 10.79 -3.37 -14.81
CA GLY A 132 9.65 -4.21 -15.20
C GLY A 132 9.51 -5.51 -14.39
N SER A 133 10.61 -6.02 -13.83
CA SER A 133 10.64 -7.21 -12.95
C SER A 133 10.61 -6.86 -11.46
N ALA A 134 10.57 -5.57 -11.08
CA ALA A 134 10.61 -5.16 -9.69
C ALA A 134 9.49 -5.82 -8.87
N ARG A 135 8.28 -5.95 -9.43
CA ARG A 135 7.13 -6.58 -8.76
C ARG A 135 7.43 -7.99 -8.26
N ASP A 136 8.27 -8.74 -8.97
CA ASP A 136 8.64 -10.11 -8.61
C ASP A 136 9.42 -10.18 -7.29
N PHE A 137 9.97 -9.05 -6.83
CA PHE A 137 10.72 -8.92 -5.58
C PHE A 137 9.92 -8.25 -4.44
N PHE A 138 8.65 -7.88 -4.66
CA PHE A 138 7.84 -7.23 -3.61
C PHE A 138 7.63 -8.10 -2.36
N TYR A 139 7.69 -9.43 -2.51
CA TYR A 139 7.57 -10.35 -1.37
C TYR A 139 8.68 -10.17 -0.33
N LEU A 140 9.84 -9.62 -0.72
CA LEU A 140 10.95 -9.37 0.21
C LEU A 140 10.58 -8.35 1.30
N ASN A 141 9.55 -7.53 1.09
CA ASN A 141 9.03 -6.62 2.11
C ASN A 141 8.58 -7.36 3.37
N ALA A 142 8.12 -8.60 3.25
CA ALA A 142 7.73 -9.43 4.39
C ALA A 142 8.91 -9.77 5.32
N ASN A 143 10.15 -9.68 4.85
CA ASN A 143 11.34 -9.92 5.65
C ASN A 143 11.75 -8.69 6.47
N ILE A 144 11.22 -7.50 6.14
CA ILE A 144 11.56 -6.25 6.84
C ILE A 144 10.90 -6.28 8.22
N GLY A 145 11.73 -6.25 9.27
CA GLY A 145 11.24 -6.27 10.65
C GLY A 145 10.71 -7.62 11.12
N ALA A 146 10.91 -8.70 10.34
CA ALA A 146 10.47 -10.06 10.69
C ALA A 146 11.24 -10.68 11.89
N GLY A 147 12.26 -9.99 12.41
CA GLY A 147 13.02 -10.35 13.59
C GLY A 147 14.52 -10.47 13.32
N PRO A 148 15.34 -10.63 14.39
CA PRO A 148 16.80 -10.59 14.28
C PRO A 148 17.41 -11.79 13.54
N ASN A 149 16.66 -12.89 13.39
CA ASN A 149 17.13 -14.13 12.79
C ASN A 149 16.59 -14.38 11.38
N VAL A 150 15.88 -13.41 10.80
CA VAL A 150 15.36 -13.49 9.43
C VAL A 150 16.25 -12.65 8.52
N PRO A 151 17.05 -13.28 7.64
CA PRO A 151 17.81 -12.54 6.64
C PRO A 151 16.87 -11.79 5.68
N PHE A 152 17.28 -10.62 5.20
CA PHE A 152 16.53 -9.91 4.16
C PHE A 152 16.44 -10.72 2.86
N HIS A 153 17.49 -11.47 2.54
CA HIS A 153 17.60 -12.32 1.36
C HIS A 153 18.13 -13.70 1.72
N ASN A 154 17.64 -14.73 1.04
CA ASN A 154 18.24 -16.06 1.01
C ASN A 154 19.00 -16.29 -0.32
N GLU A 155 19.66 -17.44 -0.44
CA GLU A 155 20.45 -17.80 -1.62
C GLU A 155 19.62 -17.83 -2.92
N GLN A 156 18.36 -18.24 -2.85
CA GLN A 156 17.47 -18.27 -4.01
C GLN A 156 17.09 -16.86 -4.46
N ASP A 157 16.87 -15.93 -3.51
CA ASP A 157 16.61 -14.52 -3.81
C ASP A 157 17.79 -13.89 -4.54
N VAL A 158 19.01 -14.16 -4.04
CA VAL A 158 20.25 -13.70 -4.66
C VAL A 158 20.41 -14.28 -6.07
N ALA A 159 20.16 -15.59 -6.24
CA ALA A 159 20.24 -16.23 -7.55
C ALA A 159 19.22 -15.66 -8.54
N ARG A 160 17.97 -15.41 -8.10
CA ARG A 160 16.93 -14.76 -8.91
C ARG A 160 17.35 -13.36 -9.35
N ALA A 161 17.84 -12.54 -8.41
CA ALA A 161 18.31 -11.19 -8.73
C ALA A 161 19.51 -11.23 -9.70
N ALA A 162 20.49 -12.11 -9.45
CA ALA A 162 21.66 -12.26 -10.31
C ALA A 162 21.30 -12.69 -11.74
N ALA A 163 20.23 -13.48 -11.92
CA ALA A 163 19.76 -13.92 -13.23
C ALA A 163 19.14 -12.79 -14.06
N VAL A 164 18.62 -11.74 -13.43
CA VAL A 164 17.92 -10.63 -14.12
C VAL A 164 18.70 -9.32 -14.12
N THR A 165 19.66 -9.13 -13.21
CA THR A 165 20.46 -7.90 -13.13
C THR A 165 21.51 -7.86 -14.26
N PRO A 166 21.45 -6.86 -15.17
CA PRO A 166 22.30 -6.81 -16.36
C PRO A 166 23.82 -6.81 -16.06
N GLY A 167 24.25 -6.04 -15.06
CA GLY A 167 25.67 -5.88 -14.70
C GLY A 167 26.25 -7.02 -13.87
N ARG A 168 25.41 -7.81 -13.18
CA ARG A 168 25.86 -8.94 -12.34
C ARG A 168 26.10 -10.22 -13.12
N ALA A 169 25.34 -10.46 -14.19
CA ALA A 169 25.61 -11.59 -15.09
C ALA A 169 27.03 -11.52 -15.67
N ALA A 170 27.52 -10.32 -15.99
CA ALA A 170 28.89 -10.09 -16.44
C ALA A 170 29.94 -10.33 -15.35
N GLN A 171 29.66 -9.98 -14.09
CA GLN A 171 30.60 -10.16 -12.97
C GLN A 171 30.68 -11.62 -12.48
N ALA A 172 29.59 -12.39 -12.59
CA ALA A 172 29.56 -13.82 -12.23
C ALA A 172 30.44 -14.68 -13.14
N ILE A 173 30.68 -14.24 -14.39
CA ILE A 173 31.59 -14.91 -15.34
C ILE A 173 33.06 -14.72 -14.94
N PHE A 174 33.39 -13.67 -14.19
CA PHE A 174 34.78 -13.27 -13.90
C PHE A 174 35.21 -13.37 -12.43
N ARG A 175 34.32 -13.77 -11.51
CA ARG A 175 34.72 -13.97 -10.09
C ARG A 175 34.73 -15.45 -9.75
N PRO A 176 35.91 -16.04 -9.45
CA PRO A 176 35.93 -17.23 -8.62
C PRO A 176 35.20 -16.88 -7.32
N VAL A 177 34.20 -17.67 -6.95
CA VAL A 177 33.59 -17.62 -5.62
C VAL A 177 34.71 -17.90 -4.63
N ALA A 178 35.34 -16.85 -4.10
CA ALA A 178 36.20 -16.99 -2.94
C ALA A 178 35.26 -17.38 -1.80
N GLN A 179 35.32 -18.65 -1.39
CA GLN A 179 34.65 -19.15 -0.19
C GLN A 179 34.92 -18.19 0.99
N PRO A 180 33.96 -17.99 1.89
CA PRO A 180 34.22 -17.27 3.13
C PRO A 180 35.38 -17.95 3.84
N GLN A 181 36.54 -17.29 3.91
CA GLN A 181 37.65 -17.82 4.68
C GLN A 181 37.21 -17.91 6.14
N ALA A 182 37.29 -19.11 6.71
CA ALA A 182 37.00 -19.34 8.12
C ALA A 182 37.80 -18.34 8.96
N ARG A 183 37.11 -17.61 9.85
CA ARG A 183 37.77 -16.67 10.76
C ARG A 183 38.82 -17.46 11.56
N PRO A 184 40.10 -17.05 11.56
CA PRO A 184 41.12 -17.76 12.32
C PRO A 184 40.73 -17.77 13.81
N PRO A 185 41.06 -18.84 14.56
CA PRO A 185 40.74 -18.92 15.97
C PRO A 185 41.35 -17.72 16.72
N PRO A 186 40.67 -17.19 17.75
CA PRO A 186 41.22 -16.12 18.57
C PRO A 186 42.57 -16.55 19.13
N ARG A 187 43.57 -15.65 19.04
CA ARG A 187 44.90 -15.93 19.58
C ARG A 187 44.80 -16.09 21.09
N PRO A 188 45.48 -17.08 21.70
CA PRO A 188 45.52 -17.19 23.16
C PRO A 188 46.15 -15.93 23.74
N PHE A 189 45.50 -15.36 24.76
CA PHE A 189 46.07 -14.29 25.57
C PHE A 189 47.33 -14.83 26.26
N ARG A 190 48.50 -14.27 25.92
CA ARG A 190 49.68 -14.38 26.78
C ARG A 190 49.51 -13.38 27.90
N GLY A 191 49.42 -13.88 29.13
CA GLY A 191 49.66 -13.08 30.34
C GLY A 191 51.12 -12.71 30.48
#